data_AF-A3QEY6-F1
#
_entry.id   AF-A3QEY6-F1
#
_cell.length_a   1.000
_cell.length_b   1.000
_cell.length_c   1.000
_cell.angle_alpha   90.00
_cell.angle_beta   90.00
_cell.angle_gamma   90.00
#
_symmetry.space_group_name_H-M   'P 1'
#
loop_
_entity.id
_entity.type
_entity.pdbx_description
1 polymer ?
#
loop_
_entity_poly.entity_id
_entity_poly.type
_entity_poly.pdbx_seq_one_letter_code
_entity_poly.pdbx_strand_id
1 'polypeptide(L)'
;MKSKILLLMAGLLLSLNAFAISLQDAKAQGLVGEQINGYLGVVVNNSEASALAKSVNAKRKAHYEKIARKNQISVDDVAKLAAEKAIAATAKGHYIQTPQGKWVKK
;
A
#
# COMPACT_ATOMS: atom_id res chain seq x y z
N MET A 1 24.86 -37.01 29.95
CA MET A 1 24.43 -35.60 30.06
C MET A 1 24.99 -34.67 28.98
N LYS A 2 26.14 -34.99 28.34
CA LYS A 2 26.77 -34.13 27.32
C LYS A 2 26.09 -34.16 25.92
N SER A 3 25.43 -35.27 25.56
CA SER A 3 24.75 -35.41 24.25
C SER A 3 23.42 -34.64 24.14
N LYS A 4 22.71 -34.41 25.26
CA LYS A 4 21.46 -33.62 25.26
C LYS A 4 21.68 -32.13 25.05
N ILE A 5 22.88 -31.63 25.37
CA ILE A 5 23.26 -30.22 25.18
C ILE A 5 23.57 -29.94 23.69
N LEU A 6 24.12 -30.91 22.95
CA LEU A 6 24.31 -30.76 21.50
C LEU A 6 23.00 -30.71 20.71
N LEU A 7 21.93 -31.34 21.21
CA LEU A 7 20.61 -31.27 20.56
C LEU A 7 19.91 -29.91 20.76
N LEU A 8 20.26 -29.15 21.81
CA LEU A 8 19.68 -27.83 22.08
C LEU A 8 20.29 -26.70 21.23
N MET A 9 21.49 -26.90 20.67
CA MET A 9 22.21 -25.88 19.90
C MET A 9 21.89 -25.88 18.40
N ALA A 10 21.16 -26.88 17.89
CA ALA A 10 20.81 -26.98 16.47
C ALA A 10 19.54 -26.18 16.08
N GLY A 11 18.82 -25.59 17.05
CA GLY A 11 17.53 -24.92 16.80
C GLY A 11 17.58 -23.41 16.57
N LEU A 12 18.74 -22.75 16.69
CA LEU A 12 18.82 -21.29 16.84
C LEU A 12 19.12 -20.50 15.55
N LEU A 13 18.88 -21.06 14.37
CA LEU A 13 19.21 -20.41 13.08
C LEU A 13 18.01 -20.22 12.13
N LEU A 14 16.77 -20.37 12.59
CA LEU A 14 15.60 -19.95 11.82
C LEU A 14 15.40 -18.44 11.95
N SER A 15 16.23 -17.68 11.25
CA SER A 15 16.01 -16.26 10.98
C SER A 15 14.69 -16.13 10.20
N LEU A 16 13.62 -15.73 10.85
CA LEU A 16 12.35 -15.42 10.18
C LEU A 16 12.58 -14.19 9.30
N ASN A 17 12.75 -14.40 7.99
CA ASN A 17 12.76 -13.31 7.02
C ASN A 17 11.35 -12.73 6.94
N ALA A 18 11.12 -11.59 7.59
CA ALA A 18 9.89 -10.84 7.44
C ALA A 18 9.94 -10.06 6.11
N PHE A 19 9.28 -10.59 5.08
CA PHE A 19 9.11 -9.87 3.82
C PHE A 19 8.00 -8.82 3.96
N ALA A 20 8.28 -7.57 3.57
CA ALA A 20 7.24 -6.56 3.48
C ALA A 20 6.26 -6.90 2.34
N ILE A 21 4.96 -6.80 2.60
CA ILE A 21 3.93 -7.00 1.57
C ILE A 21 4.08 -5.98 0.44
N SER A 22 3.98 -6.44 -0.81
CA SER A 22 4.04 -5.55 -1.96
C SER A 22 2.72 -4.79 -2.14
N LEU A 23 2.76 -3.66 -2.86
CA LEU A 23 1.53 -2.93 -3.21
C LEU A 23 0.56 -3.78 -4.04
N GLN A 24 1.10 -4.59 -4.95
CA GLN A 24 0.29 -5.44 -5.81
C GLN A 24 -0.43 -6.50 -4.97
N ASP A 25 0.29 -7.16 -4.07
CA ASP A 25 -0.28 -8.20 -3.20
C ASP A 25 -1.30 -7.61 -2.23
N ALA A 26 -1.01 -6.44 -1.65
CA ALA A 26 -1.95 -5.76 -0.76
C ALA A 26 -3.26 -5.39 -1.46
N LYS A 27 -3.21 -5.00 -2.75
CA LYS A 27 -4.41 -4.73 -3.55
C LYS A 27 -5.16 -6.01 -3.92
N ALA A 28 -4.43 -7.06 -4.32
CA ALA A 28 -5.00 -8.35 -4.68
C ALA A 28 -5.71 -9.02 -3.49
N GLN A 29 -5.11 -8.91 -2.30
CA GLN A 29 -5.70 -9.36 -1.03
C GLN A 29 -6.82 -8.44 -0.53
N GLY A 30 -7.03 -7.28 -1.16
CA GLY A 30 -8.06 -6.33 -0.78
C GLY A 30 -7.79 -5.60 0.53
N LEU A 31 -6.53 -5.50 0.95
CA LEU A 31 -6.11 -4.78 2.16
C LEU A 31 -6.07 -3.27 1.93
N VAL A 32 -5.75 -2.85 0.71
CA VAL A 32 -5.70 -1.44 0.29
C VAL A 32 -6.46 -1.21 -1.01
N GLY A 33 -6.93 0.02 -1.21
CA GLY A 33 -7.66 0.44 -2.40
C GLY A 33 -7.30 1.86 -2.84
N GLU A 34 -7.67 2.22 -4.07
CA GLU A 34 -7.46 3.57 -4.59
C GLU A 34 -8.57 4.51 -4.12
N GLN A 35 -8.19 5.68 -3.61
CA GLN A 35 -9.13 6.74 -3.22
C GLN A 35 -9.26 7.79 -4.32
N ILE A 36 -10.40 8.48 -4.33
CA ILE A 36 -10.69 9.58 -5.28
C ILE A 36 -9.78 10.80 -5.10
N ASN A 37 -9.05 10.87 -3.98
CA ASN A 37 -8.11 11.97 -3.68
C ASN A 37 -6.68 11.69 -4.18
N GLY A 38 -6.45 10.59 -4.90
CA GLY A 38 -5.15 10.25 -5.48
C GLY A 38 -4.25 9.39 -4.58
N TYR A 39 -4.71 9.03 -3.39
CA TYR A 39 -3.94 8.24 -2.43
C TYR A 39 -4.51 6.83 -2.24
N LEU A 40 -3.72 5.97 -1.60
CA LEU A 40 -4.19 4.66 -1.15
C LEU A 40 -4.86 4.79 0.20
N GLY A 41 -5.99 4.10 0.36
CA GLY A 41 -6.66 3.89 1.63
C GLY A 41 -6.55 2.44 2.07
N VAL A 42 -6.64 2.22 3.38
CA VAL A 42 -6.73 0.88 3.98
C VAL A 42 -8.20 0.46 3.97
N VAL A 43 -8.48 -0.70 3.37
CA VAL A 43 -9.83 -1.27 3.24
C VAL A 43 -10.17 -2.13 4.44
N VAL A 44 -9.19 -2.91 4.91
CA VAL A 44 -9.29 -3.80 6.06
C VAL A 44 -8.23 -3.41 7.07
N ASN A 45 -8.61 -3.26 8.34
CA ASN A 45 -7.69 -2.87 9.40
C ASN A 45 -6.53 -3.89 9.55
N ASN A 46 -5.37 -3.51 9.03
CA ASN A 46 -4.15 -4.30 9.04
C ASN A 46 -2.95 -3.34 9.17
N SER A 47 -2.02 -3.65 10.08
CA SER A 47 -0.89 -2.79 10.40
C SER A 47 0.13 -2.69 9.26
N GLU A 48 0.39 -3.80 8.57
CA GLU A 48 1.31 -3.87 7.42
C GLU A 48 0.74 -3.07 6.24
N ALA A 49 -0.55 -3.22 5.95
CA ALA A 49 -1.28 -2.47 4.93
C ALA A 49 -1.27 -0.97 5.24
N SER A 50 -1.44 -0.59 6.51
CA SER A 50 -1.36 0.81 6.96
C SER A 50 0.03 1.39 6.78
N ALA A 51 1.07 0.65 7.16
CA ALA A 51 2.46 1.07 6.96
C ALA A 51 2.82 1.21 5.47
N LEU A 52 2.37 0.25 4.65
CA LEU A 52 2.54 0.27 3.22
C LEU A 52 1.82 1.46 2.58
N ALA A 53 0.55 1.69 2.90
CA ALA A 53 -0.23 2.81 2.39
C ALA A 53 0.44 4.16 2.74
N LYS A 54 0.91 4.31 3.99
CA LYS A 54 1.66 5.51 4.43
C LYS A 54 2.93 5.72 3.60
N SER A 55 3.73 4.66 3.40
CA SER A 55 4.98 4.72 2.62
C SER A 55 4.72 5.10 1.15
N VAL A 56 3.72 4.48 0.52
CA VAL A 56 3.36 4.77 -0.88
C VAL A 56 2.78 6.17 -1.01
N ASN A 57 1.91 6.59 -0.09
CA ASN A 57 1.29 7.91 -0.13
C ASN A 57 2.32 9.04 0.06
N ALA A 58 3.35 8.84 0.89
CA ALA A 58 4.46 9.78 1.00
C ALA A 58 5.21 9.95 -0.32
N LYS A 59 5.50 8.84 -1.02
CA LYS A 59 6.14 8.87 -2.35
C LYS A 59 5.25 9.56 -3.40
N ARG A 60 3.95 9.26 -3.41
CA ARG A 60 2.97 9.91 -4.28
C ARG A 60 2.92 11.41 -4.03
N LYS A 61 2.81 11.85 -2.78
CA LYS A 61 2.78 13.26 -2.40
C LYS A 61 4.03 14.02 -2.88
N ALA A 62 5.22 13.48 -2.63
CA ALA A 62 6.46 14.08 -3.12
C ALA A 62 6.51 14.20 -4.65
N HIS A 63 5.98 13.19 -5.36
CA HIS A 63 5.89 13.22 -6.81
C HIS A 63 4.86 14.25 -7.31
N TYR A 64 3.69 14.31 -6.68
CA TYR A 64 2.63 15.27 -7.02
C TYR A 64 3.11 16.69 -6.80
N GLU A 65 3.81 16.97 -5.70
CA GLU A 65 4.45 18.26 -5.44
C GLU A 65 5.44 18.68 -6.52
N LYS A 66 6.24 17.74 -7.06
CA LYS A 66 7.15 18.01 -8.17
C LYS A 66 6.40 18.39 -9.45
N ILE A 67 5.32 17.68 -9.77
CA ILE A 67 4.49 17.96 -10.95
C ILE A 67 3.76 19.30 -10.76
N ALA A 68 3.16 19.52 -9.60
CA ALA A 68 2.42 20.73 -9.25
C ALA A 68 3.31 21.97 -9.42
N ARG A 69 4.52 21.96 -8.85
CA ARG A 69 5.50 23.05 -9.03
C ARG A 69 5.88 23.27 -10.49
N LYS A 70 6.14 22.20 -11.24
CA LYS A 70 6.54 22.29 -12.65
C LYS A 70 5.44 22.92 -13.52
N ASN A 71 4.18 22.62 -13.23
CA ASN A 71 3.04 23.04 -14.05
C ASN A 71 2.26 24.22 -13.44
N GLN A 72 2.71 24.77 -12.31
CA GLN A 72 2.07 25.89 -11.60
C GLN A 72 0.59 25.63 -11.26
N ILE A 73 0.28 24.40 -10.86
CA ILE A 73 -1.05 23.96 -10.41
C ILE A 73 -1.00 23.43 -8.97
N SER A 74 -2.15 23.19 -8.36
CA SER A 74 -2.20 22.64 -7.00
C SER A 74 -1.79 21.17 -6.96
N VAL A 75 -1.30 20.72 -5.80
CA VAL A 75 -1.02 19.29 -5.54
C VAL A 75 -2.30 18.47 -5.64
N ASP A 76 -3.43 19.03 -5.20
CA ASP A 76 -4.73 18.36 -5.22
C ASP A 76 -5.23 18.12 -6.64
N ASP A 77 -5.00 19.05 -7.57
CA ASP A 77 -5.38 18.86 -8.98
C ASP A 77 -4.54 17.75 -9.62
N VAL A 78 -3.25 17.69 -9.31
CA VAL A 78 -2.39 16.56 -9.74
C VAL A 78 -2.89 15.25 -9.14
N ALA A 79 -3.23 15.24 -7.85
CA ALA A 79 -3.68 14.05 -7.15
C ALA A 79 -5.02 13.53 -7.71
N LYS A 80 -5.97 14.42 -8.05
CA LYS A 80 -7.23 14.07 -8.73
C LYS A 80 -7.00 13.40 -10.08
N LEU A 81 -6.15 14.00 -10.93
CA LEU A 81 -5.79 13.40 -12.23
C LEU A 81 -5.09 12.04 -12.06
N ALA A 82 -4.26 11.91 -11.03
CA ALA A 82 -3.62 10.64 -10.69
C ALA A 82 -4.66 9.61 -10.20
N ALA A 83 -5.66 10.03 -9.42
CA ALA A 83 -6.75 9.18 -8.95
C ALA A 83 -7.55 8.62 -10.13
N GLU A 84 -7.96 9.46 -11.08
CA GLU A 84 -8.68 9.05 -12.28
C GLU A 84 -7.93 7.96 -13.04
N LYS A 85 -6.62 8.17 -13.27
CA LYS A 85 -5.76 7.18 -13.93
C LYS A 85 -5.61 5.90 -13.11
N ALA A 86 -5.40 6.00 -11.80
CA ALA A 86 -5.22 4.85 -10.93
C ALA A 86 -6.49 4.00 -10.83
N ILE A 87 -7.65 4.64 -10.70
CA ILE A 87 -8.96 3.99 -10.67
C ILE A 87 -9.26 3.34 -12.03
N ALA A 88 -9.01 4.05 -13.14
CA ALA A 88 -9.16 3.50 -14.48
C ALA A 88 -8.25 2.27 -14.72
N ALA A 89 -7.02 2.30 -14.21
CA ALA A 89 -6.06 1.21 -14.30
C ALA A 89 -6.27 0.10 -13.25
N THR A 90 -7.15 0.28 -12.27
CA THR A 90 -7.40 -0.73 -11.24
C THR A 90 -7.97 -2.00 -11.87
N ALA A 91 -7.44 -3.16 -11.50
CA ALA A 91 -7.90 -4.45 -12.00
C ALA A 91 -9.28 -4.82 -11.42
N LYS A 92 -10.03 -5.66 -12.14
CA LYS A 92 -11.28 -6.24 -11.62
C LYS A 92 -11.01 -7.00 -10.32
N GLY A 93 -11.90 -6.86 -9.35
CA GLY A 93 -11.79 -7.46 -8.02
C GLY A 93 -10.99 -6.66 -7.00
N HIS A 94 -10.24 -5.64 -7.42
CA HIS A 94 -9.55 -4.71 -6.51
C HIS A 94 -10.48 -3.58 -6.05
N TYR A 95 -10.15 -2.96 -4.91
CA TYR A 95 -10.98 -1.93 -4.31
C TYR A 95 -10.68 -0.50 -4.79
N ILE A 96 -11.75 0.27 -4.97
CA ILE A 96 -11.75 1.71 -5.20
C ILE A 96 -12.74 2.39 -4.25
N GLN A 97 -12.48 3.63 -3.87
CA GLN A 97 -13.40 4.42 -3.05
C GLN A 97 -14.41 5.16 -3.93
N THR A 98 -15.68 5.14 -3.54
CA THR A 98 -16.73 5.95 -4.18
C THR A 98 -16.66 7.40 -3.68
N PRO A 99 -17.31 8.37 -4.37
CA PRO A 99 -17.47 9.74 -3.89
C PRO A 99 -18.05 9.86 -2.47
N GLN A 100 -18.85 8.89 -2.05
CA GLN A 100 -19.46 8.83 -0.71
C GLN A 100 -18.54 8.20 0.35
N GLY A 101 -17.28 7.92 -0.01
CA GLY A 101 -16.28 7.35 0.91
C GLY A 101 -16.37 5.83 1.09
N LYS A 102 -17.27 5.14 0.38
CA LYS A 102 -17.46 3.69 0.50
C LYS A 102 -16.45 2.93 -0.35
N TRP A 103 -16.01 1.76 0.11
CA TRP A 103 -15.19 0.85 -0.69
C TRP A 103 -16.07 -0.04 -1.57
N VAL A 104 -15.72 -0.15 -2.85
CA VAL A 104 -16.35 -1.06 -3.81
C VAL A 104 -15.27 -1.83 -4.57
N LYS A 105 -15.55 -3.09 -4.93
CA LYS A 105 -14.71 -3.84 -5.86
C LYS A 105 -15.04 -3.40 -7.28
N LYS A 106 -14.01 -3.18 -8.09
CA LYS A 106 -14.15 -2.85 -9.52
C LYS A 106 -14.45 -4.08 -10.37
#